data_AF-T1G7W4-F1
#
_entry.id   AF-T1G7W4-F1
#
_cell.length_a   1.000
_cell.length_b   1.000
_cell.length_c   1.000
_cell.angle_alpha   90.00
_cell.angle_beta   90.00
_cell.angle_gamma   90.00
#
_symmetry.space_group_name_H-M   'P 1'
#
loop_
_entity.id
_entity.type
_entity.pdbx_description
1 polymer ?
#
loop_
_entity_poly.entity_id
_entity_poly.type
_entity_poly.pdbx_seq_one_letter_code
_entity_poly.pdbx_strand_id
1 'polypeptide(L)'
;DKEKYKLFWNGQKTAKNGVGIFVREPLALKVLDIKRINSRFMWIKLCLEKQTMIILSAYEPQTGESEKIKTDFWAAFSDTISTISKFETILIGGNLNGYVGKKTDGFDNVHGGFGYRE
;
A
#
# COMPACT_ATOMS: atom_id res chain seq x y z
N ASP A 1 -14.77 18.26 -20.54
CA ASP A 1 -13.34 18.03 -20.25
C ASP A 1 -13.10 16.64 -19.70
N LYS A 2 -12.07 15.94 -20.19
CA LYS A 2 -11.67 14.63 -19.62
C LYS A 2 -10.76 14.90 -18.41
N GLU A 3 -11.10 14.33 -17.27
CA GLU A 3 -10.23 14.40 -16.11
C GLU A 3 -8.88 13.70 -16.40
N LYS A 4 -7.78 14.38 -16.08
CA LYS A 4 -6.41 13.88 -16.26
C LYS A 4 -5.90 13.28 -14.96
N TYR A 5 -5.14 12.19 -15.10
CA TYR A 5 -4.55 11.46 -13.99
C TYR A 5 -3.08 11.17 -14.27
N LYS A 6 -2.28 11.12 -13.19
CA LYS A 6 -0.90 10.66 -13.20
C LYS A 6 -0.81 9.34 -12.46
N LEU A 7 -0.20 8.35 -13.10
CA LEU A 7 0.18 7.09 -12.47
C LEU A 7 1.60 7.19 -11.92
N PHE A 8 1.74 7.00 -10.62
CA PHE A 8 3.03 6.68 -10.00
C PHE A 8 3.13 5.17 -9.88
N TRP A 9 4.11 4.56 -10.54
CA TRP A 9 4.24 3.11 -10.60
C TRP A 9 5.61 2.63 -10.12
N ASN A 10 5.63 1.41 -9.61
CA ASN A 10 6.84 0.63 -9.34
C ASN A 10 6.59 -0.85 -9.64
N GLY A 11 7.57 -1.55 -10.22
CA GLY A 11 7.43 -2.96 -10.55
C GLY A 11 8.64 -3.51 -11.29
N GLN A 12 8.58 -4.78 -11.68
CA GLN A 12 9.66 -5.45 -12.43
C GLN A 12 9.38 -5.39 -13.94
N LYS A 13 10.46 -5.50 -14.74
CA LYS A 13 10.35 -5.55 -16.22
C LYS A 13 9.59 -6.77 -16.74
N THR A 14 9.47 -7.82 -15.92
CA THR A 14 8.91 -9.12 -16.29
C THR A 14 7.37 -9.16 -16.21
N ALA A 15 6.70 -8.03 -16.04
CA ALA A 15 5.25 -7.92 -15.79
C ALA A 15 4.75 -8.75 -14.57
N LYS A 16 5.68 -9.20 -13.72
CA LYS A 16 5.39 -9.82 -12.43
C LYS A 16 5.49 -8.77 -11.35
N ASN A 17 4.54 -8.84 -10.41
CA ASN A 17 4.38 -7.85 -9.35
C ASN A 17 4.09 -6.46 -9.91
N GLY A 18 4.03 -5.49 -9.00
CA GLY A 18 3.84 -4.11 -9.34
C GLY A 18 2.79 -3.48 -8.47
N VAL A 19 3.05 -2.23 -8.14
CA VAL A 19 2.16 -1.38 -7.35
C VAL A 19 2.07 -0.03 -8.05
N GLY A 20 0.94 0.63 -7.86
CA GLY A 20 0.67 1.90 -8.52
C GLY A 20 -0.30 2.75 -7.72
N ILE A 21 -0.12 4.06 -7.84
CA ILE A 21 -0.99 5.06 -7.23
C ILE A 21 -1.43 6.00 -8.35
N PHE A 22 -2.71 5.94 -8.69
CA PHE A 22 -3.35 6.87 -9.63
C PHE A 22 -3.82 8.11 -8.89
N VAL A 23 -3.37 9.28 -9.34
CA VAL A 23 -3.67 10.56 -8.69
C VAL A 23 -4.19 11.54 -9.74
N ARG A 24 -5.31 12.21 -9.44
CA ARG A 24 -5.84 13.26 -10.31
C ARG A 24 -4.79 14.38 -10.47
N GLU A 25 -4.60 14.90 -11.68
CA GLU A 25 -3.47 15.76 -12.04
C GLU A 25 -3.22 16.95 -11.08
N PRO A 26 -4.23 17.71 -10.61
CA PRO A 26 -4.00 18.79 -9.65
C PRO A 26 -3.44 18.33 -8.29
N LEU A 27 -3.77 17.11 -7.87
CA LEU A 27 -3.20 16.51 -6.65
C LEU A 27 -1.81 15.94 -6.91
N ALA A 28 -1.55 15.45 -8.12
CA ALA A 28 -0.25 14.93 -8.51
C ALA A 28 0.84 16.01 -8.49
N LEU A 29 0.47 17.27 -8.72
CA LEU A 29 1.35 18.44 -8.58
C LEU A 29 1.69 18.76 -7.12
N LYS A 30 0.94 18.23 -6.15
CA LYS A 30 1.15 18.42 -4.70
C LYS A 30 1.97 17.30 -4.05
N VAL A 31 2.47 16.36 -4.85
CA VAL A 31 3.34 15.28 -4.37
C VAL A 31 4.70 15.88 -3.99
N LEU A 32 5.08 15.71 -2.73
CA LEU A 32 6.33 16.18 -2.14
C LEU A 32 7.47 15.17 -2.28
N ASP A 33 7.16 13.88 -2.16
CA ASP A 33 8.15 12.81 -2.21
C ASP A 33 7.53 11.50 -2.69
N ILE A 34 8.36 10.63 -3.27
CA ILE A 34 7.99 9.33 -3.81
C ILE A 34 9.09 8.34 -3.44
N LYS A 35 8.75 7.29 -2.69
CA LYS A 35 9.67 6.17 -2.45
C LYS A 35 9.17 4.89 -3.09
N ARG A 36 10.09 4.20 -3.75
CA ARG A 36 9.90 2.92 -4.44
C ARG A 36 10.79 1.90 -3.74
N ILE A 37 10.24 1.22 -2.74
CA ILE A 37 11.02 0.42 -1.79
C ILE A 37 11.40 -0.92 -2.42
N ASN A 38 10.44 -1.61 -3.01
CA ASN A 38 10.66 -2.82 -3.80
C ASN A 38 9.50 -2.98 -4.81
N SER A 39 9.54 -4.00 -5.66
CA SER A 39 8.54 -4.20 -6.72
C SER A 39 7.09 -4.38 -6.23
N ARG A 40 6.87 -4.48 -4.92
CA ARG A 40 5.60 -4.72 -4.26
C ARG A 40 5.22 -3.65 -3.24
N PHE A 41 6.05 -2.64 -3.04
CA PHE A 41 5.82 -1.63 -2.02
C PHE A 41 6.36 -0.28 -2.44
N MET A 42 5.48 0.72 -2.45
CA MET A 42 5.83 2.10 -2.72
C MET A 42 4.93 3.04 -1.92
N TRP A 43 5.33 4.30 -1.82
CA TRP A 43 4.46 5.34 -1.29
C TRP A 43 4.69 6.67 -1.99
N ILE A 44 3.67 7.52 -1.94
CA ILE A 44 3.77 8.95 -2.25
C ILE A 44 3.42 9.76 -1.01
N LYS A 45 4.10 10.88 -0.84
CA LYS A 45 3.81 11.88 0.17
C LYS A 45 3.28 13.11 -0.52
N LEU A 46 2.14 13.62 -0.08
CA LEU A 46 1.50 14.79 -0.67
C LEU A 46 1.01 15.75 0.41
N CYS A 47 1.03 17.04 0.09
CA CYS A 47 0.47 18.08 0.95
C CYS A 47 -0.95 18.41 0.50
N LEU A 48 -1.91 18.24 1.40
CA LEU A 48 -3.29 18.68 1.21
C LEU A 48 -3.55 19.83 2.18
N GLU A 49 -3.65 21.04 1.63
CA GLU A 49 -3.82 22.27 2.41
C GLU A 49 -2.71 22.48 3.44
N LYS A 50 -2.98 22.18 4.71
CA LYS A 50 -2.03 22.30 5.84
C LYS A 50 -1.61 20.93 6.41
N GLN A 51 -2.09 19.84 5.84
CA GLN A 51 -1.85 18.49 6.32
C GLN A 51 -1.01 17.69 5.31
N THR A 52 -0.03 16.96 5.84
CA THR A 52 0.74 16.01 5.05
C THR A 52 0.13 14.62 5.15
N MET A 53 -0.04 13.98 3.99
CA MET A 53 -0.57 12.63 3.86
C MET A 53 0.44 11.74 3.14
N ILE A 54 0.57 10.50 3.60
CA ILE A 54 1.35 9.45 2.96
C ILE A 54 0.39 8.37 2.50
N ILE A 55 0.37 8.14 1.19
CA ILE A 55 -0.41 7.07 0.55
C ILE A 55 0.55 5.95 0.18
N LEU A 56 0.35 4.78 0.78
CA LEU A 56 1.13 3.58 0.53
C LEU A 56 0.35 2.65 -0.40
N SER A 57 1.07 2.06 -1.35
CA SER A 57 0.58 0.98 -2.20
C SER A 57 1.42 -0.26 -1.97
N ALA A 58 0.77 -1.34 -1.54
CA ALA A 58 1.44 -2.56 -1.12
C ALA A 58 0.80 -3.81 -1.76
N TYR A 59 1.62 -4.80 -2.07
CA TYR A 59 1.19 -6.11 -2.54
C TYR A 59 1.95 -7.20 -1.80
N GLU A 60 1.32 -7.90 -0.87
CA GLU A 60 1.97 -8.96 -0.11
C GLU A 60 2.34 -10.14 -1.04
N PRO A 61 3.54 -10.71 -0.88
CA PRO A 61 3.92 -11.98 -1.49
C PRO A 61 2.85 -13.08 -1.34
N GLN A 62 2.63 -13.87 -2.39
CA GLN A 62 1.67 -14.98 -2.37
C GLN A 62 2.15 -16.16 -1.51
N THR A 63 1.23 -17.08 -1.16
CA THR A 63 1.51 -18.27 -0.34
C THR A 63 2.64 -19.14 -0.86
N GLY A 64 2.79 -19.26 -2.18
CA GLY A 64 3.85 -20.04 -2.83
C GLY A 64 5.22 -19.37 -2.91
N GLU A 65 5.36 -18.11 -2.46
CA GLU A 65 6.68 -17.47 -2.36
C GLU A 65 7.43 -17.91 -1.09
N SER A 66 8.76 -17.79 -1.12
CA SER A 66 9.59 -18.22 0.00
C SER A 66 9.34 -17.37 1.25
N GLU A 67 9.50 -17.99 2.43
CA GLU A 67 9.38 -17.30 3.72
C GLU A 67 10.32 -16.11 3.86
N LYS A 68 11.49 -16.18 3.22
CA LYS A 68 12.42 -15.04 3.16
C LYS A 68 11.78 -13.83 2.47
N ILE A 69 11.09 -14.02 1.33
CA ILE A 69 10.46 -12.92 0.61
C ILE A 69 9.31 -12.30 1.43
N LYS A 70 8.52 -13.13 2.12
CA LYS A 70 7.46 -12.66 3.04
C LYS A 70 8.05 -11.85 4.19
N THR A 71 9.09 -12.38 4.84
CA THR A 71 9.77 -11.73 5.97
C THR A 71 10.41 -10.40 5.53
N ASP A 72 11.13 -10.39 4.41
CA ASP A 72 11.76 -9.19 3.87
C ASP A 72 10.70 -8.11 3.55
N PHE A 73 9.53 -8.51 3.03
CA PHE A 73 8.42 -7.61 2.76
C PHE A 73 7.86 -6.98 4.04
N TRP A 74 7.54 -7.78 5.05
CA TRP A 74 6.98 -7.29 6.31
C TRP A 74 7.99 -6.47 7.11
N ALA A 75 9.27 -6.81 7.07
CA ALA A 75 10.34 -5.99 7.64
C ALA A 75 10.40 -4.61 6.97
N ALA A 76 10.46 -4.56 5.64
CA ALA A 76 10.48 -3.30 4.90
C ALA A 76 9.20 -2.45 5.13
N PHE A 77 8.05 -3.12 5.27
CA PHE A 77 6.77 -2.47 5.58
C PHE A 77 6.80 -1.83 6.98
N SER A 78 7.16 -2.61 8.00
CA SER A 78 7.24 -2.15 9.39
C SER A 78 8.26 -1.02 9.55
N ASP A 79 9.45 -1.16 8.98
CA ASP A 79 10.50 -0.15 9.00
C ASP A 79 10.06 1.15 8.32
N THR A 80 9.29 1.05 7.24
CA THR A 80 8.78 2.25 6.57
C THR A 80 7.75 2.96 7.45
N ILE A 81 6.78 2.24 8.01
CA ILE A 81 5.73 2.84 8.84
C ILE A 81 6.32 3.45 10.12
N SER A 82 7.33 2.82 10.72
CA SER A 82 7.96 3.33 11.95
C SER A 82 8.70 4.65 11.76
N THR A 83 9.11 4.98 10.53
CA THR A 83 9.76 6.27 10.21
C THR A 83 8.79 7.41 9.98
N ILE A 84 7.50 7.13 9.85
CA ILE A 84 6.47 8.15 9.57
C ILE A 84 6.13 8.90 10.86
N SER A 85 6.07 10.24 10.78
CA SER A 85 5.73 11.06 11.93
C SER A 85 4.28 10.85 12.34
N LYS A 86 4.00 10.82 13.65
CA LYS A 86 2.63 10.72 14.21
C LYS A 86 1.69 11.86 13.79
N PHE A 87 2.25 12.96 13.27
CA PHE A 87 1.47 14.11 12.77
C PHE A 87 1.07 13.95 11.30
N GLU A 88 1.55 12.90 10.62
CA GLU A 88 1.24 12.62 9.23
C GLU A 88 0.10 11.61 9.15
N THR A 89 -0.83 11.83 8.22
CA THR A 89 -1.91 10.88 7.97
C THR A 89 -1.42 9.78 7.05
N ILE A 90 -1.65 8.52 7.42
CA ILE A 90 -1.28 7.35 6.62
C ILE A 90 -2.55 6.73 6.02
N LEU A 91 -2.52 6.50 4.70
CA LEU A 91 -3.50 5.66 4.01
C LEU A 91 -2.76 4.50 3.35
N ILE A 92 -3.15 3.27 3.67
CA ILE A 92 -2.57 2.06 3.08
C ILE A 92 -3.61 1.43 2.18
N GLY A 93 -3.30 1.33 0.88
CA GLY A 93 -4.08 0.59 -0.10
C GLY A 93 -3.24 -0.56 -0.64
N GLY A 94 -3.86 -1.73 -0.83
CA GLY A 94 -3.10 -2.87 -1.31
C GLY A 94 -3.80 -4.20 -1.10
N ASN A 95 -3.19 -5.24 -1.66
CA ASN A 95 -3.53 -6.60 -1.28
C ASN A 95 -2.54 -7.06 -0.21
N LEU A 96 -2.98 -7.10 1.04
CA LEU A 96 -2.20 -7.55 2.19
C LEU A 96 -2.46 -9.04 2.55
N ASN A 97 -3.05 -9.80 1.61
CA ASN A 97 -3.57 -11.18 1.74
C ASN A 97 -4.09 -11.52 3.15
N GLY A 98 -4.82 -10.59 3.77
CA GLY A 98 -5.30 -10.75 5.13
C GLY A 98 -6.28 -11.91 5.20
N TYR A 99 -5.89 -12.98 5.90
CA TYR A 99 -6.81 -14.04 6.28
C TYR A 99 -7.70 -13.52 7.39
N VAL A 100 -8.99 -13.44 7.10
CA VAL A 100 -9.97 -13.15 8.14
C VAL A 100 -10.25 -14.46 8.87
N GLY A 101 -10.01 -14.48 10.18
CA GLY A 101 -10.19 -15.68 11.01
C GLY A 101 -11.59 -16.27 10.88
N LYS A 102 -11.74 -17.55 11.25
CA LYS A 102 -13.00 -18.32 11.09
C LYS A 102 -14.22 -17.65 11.74
N LYS A 103 -14.02 -16.81 12.76
CA LYS A 103 -15.07 -16.12 13.50
C LYS A 103 -14.80 -14.62 13.52
N THR A 104 -15.87 -13.85 13.72
CA THR A 104 -15.83 -12.40 13.84
C THR A 104 -15.23 -11.92 15.15
N ASP A 105 -15.22 -12.77 16.19
CA ASP A 105 -14.67 -12.51 17.53
C ASP A 105 -15.03 -11.11 18.10
N GLY A 106 -16.24 -10.63 17.82
CA GLY A 106 -16.76 -9.32 18.27
C GLY A 106 -16.57 -8.16 17.29
N PHE A 107 -16.05 -8.41 16.08
CA PHE A 107 -15.82 -7.42 15.01
C PHE A 107 -16.82 -7.57 13.85
N ASP A 108 -18.09 -7.79 14.16
CA ASP A 108 -19.12 -8.16 13.17
C ASP A 108 -19.28 -7.15 12.01
N ASN A 109 -18.98 -5.87 12.25
CA ASN A 109 -19.12 -4.81 11.25
C ASN A 109 -17.88 -4.57 10.37
N VAL A 110 -16.74 -5.20 10.67
CA VAL A 110 -15.46 -4.99 9.96
C VAL A 110 -14.78 -6.28 9.53
N HIS A 111 -15.34 -7.44 9.89
CA HIS A 111 -14.87 -8.75 9.46
C HIS A 111 -15.33 -9.03 8.02
N GLY A 112 -14.40 -9.40 7.14
CA GLY A 112 -14.67 -9.61 5.71
C GLY A 112 -15.53 -10.83 5.38
N GLY A 113 -15.99 -11.61 6.38
CA GLY A 113 -16.99 -12.68 6.28
C GLY A 113 -16.59 -13.95 5.51
N PHE A 114 -15.66 -13.85 4.56
CA PHE A 114 -15.38 -14.90 3.56
C PHE A 114 -13.87 -15.20 3.37
N GLY A 115 -13.03 -14.89 4.36
CA GLY A 115 -11.57 -15.05 4.30
C GLY A 115 -11.02 -16.47 4.47
N TYR A 116 -11.85 -17.51 4.36
CA TYR A 116 -11.42 -18.90 4.48
C TYR A 116 -11.09 -19.47 3.10
N ARG A 117 -9.83 -19.81 2.88
CA ARG A 117 -9.43 -20.77 1.84
C ARG A 117 -8.52 -21.81 2.50
N GLU A 118 -8.82 -23.08 2.22
CA GLU A 118 -8.01 -24.24 2.59
C GLU A 118 -6.60 -24.16 2.01
#